data_AF-L0KVG3-F1
#
_entry.id   AF-L0KVG3-F1
#
_cell.length_a   1.000
_cell.length_b   1.000
_cell.length_c   1.000
_cell.angle_alpha   90.00
_cell.angle_beta   90.00
_cell.angle_gamma   90.00
#
_symmetry.space_group_name_H-M   'P 1'
#
loop_
_entity.id
_entity.type
_entity.pdbx_description
1 polymer ?
#
loop_
_entity_poly.entity_id
_entity_poly.type
_entity_poly.pdbx_seq_one_letter_code
_entity_poly.pdbx_strand_id
1 'polypeptide(L)'
;MRLYLRDRSLRREKEDTCTTVLAKNRERSITTYTWDSIMQGIEKIHQAGDISYALFVSSEAVDYLYIEIGTADQEGFSYFHQKFGMPYKFLLKKSIESGHFLFVSISGKDKLIGFARFEKLEEHIDKEIKGKMNVVQPSLFLLRSMEVHSSFRNCGIGRVLFSTAVYYLQGNVLTVPDNKEAANFFKKKLGFTEITDTVGIYKQKYEGHLILPYPKAVTLWHEIASKYPRILYPELIDLYESLKFRHNMGKAIPCNDIYRFENLLAQCNGMLANVMENDMHRMLIELR
;
A
#
# COMPACT_ATOMS: atom_id res chain seq x y z
N MET A 1 44.22 -23.60 5.20
CA MET A 1 45.07 -23.55 3.99
C MET A 1 45.61 -24.95 3.71
N ARG A 2 45.04 -25.65 2.73
CA ARG A 2 45.64 -26.82 2.03
C ARG A 2 44.77 -27.11 0.80
N LEU A 3 45.30 -26.67 -0.34
CA LEU A 3 44.88 -27.05 -1.69
C LEU A 3 45.29 -28.50 -1.95
N TYR A 4 44.45 -29.27 -2.62
CA TYR A 4 44.90 -30.36 -3.49
C TYR A 4 44.09 -30.33 -4.78
N LEU A 5 44.77 -29.92 -5.85
CA LEU A 5 44.43 -30.17 -7.23
C LEU A 5 44.99 -31.54 -7.63
N ARG A 6 44.18 -32.34 -8.33
CA ARG A 6 44.58 -33.23 -9.44
C ARG A 6 43.35 -33.96 -9.96
N ASP A 7 43.29 -34.50 -11.15
CA ASP A 7 43.59 -34.06 -12.51
C ASP A 7 42.87 -35.13 -13.39
N ARG A 8 42.58 -34.74 -14.62
CA ARG A 8 41.97 -35.44 -15.77
C ARG A 8 42.01 -36.98 -15.79
N SER A 9 40.96 -37.60 -16.37
CA SER A 9 40.99 -38.06 -17.78
C SER A 9 39.73 -38.82 -18.22
N LEU A 10 39.44 -38.67 -19.52
CA LEU A 10 38.30 -39.15 -20.30
C LEU A 10 38.32 -40.66 -20.58
N ARG A 11 37.13 -41.24 -20.84
CA ARG A 11 36.76 -42.13 -21.97
C ARG A 11 35.25 -42.43 -21.88
N ARG A 12 34.41 -41.87 -22.76
CA ARG A 12 33.81 -42.49 -23.98
C ARG A 12 33.22 -43.88 -23.76
N GLU A 13 31.90 -43.99 -23.84
CA GLU A 13 31.21 -44.94 -24.74
C GLU A 13 29.76 -44.52 -24.95
N LYS A 14 29.31 -44.66 -26.21
CA LYS A 14 27.94 -44.49 -26.69
C LYS A 14 27.15 -45.75 -26.32
N GLU A 15 25.87 -45.64 -26.03
CA GLU A 15 24.81 -46.31 -26.81
C GLU A 15 23.41 -45.98 -26.27
N ASP A 16 22.49 -45.93 -27.22
CA ASP A 16 21.07 -45.63 -27.10
C ASP A 16 20.34 -46.65 -26.23
N THR A 17 19.42 -46.19 -25.39
CA THR A 17 18.26 -47.01 -24.99
C THR A 17 17.10 -46.14 -24.54
N CYS A 18 16.13 -45.99 -25.43
CA CYS A 18 14.79 -45.55 -25.13
C CYS A 18 14.01 -46.73 -24.53
N THR A 19 13.89 -46.82 -23.20
CA THR A 19 12.65 -47.24 -22.48
C THR A 19 12.86 -47.31 -20.96
N THR A 20 11.96 -46.63 -20.23
CA THR A 20 11.48 -46.92 -18.86
C THR A 20 12.50 -47.09 -17.72
N VAL A 21 12.71 -46.03 -16.95
CA VAL A 21 12.85 -46.11 -15.49
C VAL A 21 11.85 -45.14 -14.85
N LEU A 22 10.69 -45.69 -14.53
CA LEU A 22 9.81 -45.16 -13.49
C LEU A 22 10.54 -45.18 -12.14
N ALA A 23 10.18 -44.21 -11.30
CA ALA A 23 10.43 -44.19 -9.86
C ALA A 23 11.88 -43.90 -9.40
N LYS A 24 12.27 -42.61 -9.41
CA LYS A 24 12.92 -41.92 -8.29
C LYS A 24 13.31 -40.50 -8.71
N ASN A 25 12.33 -39.62 -8.82
CA ASN A 25 12.57 -38.20 -8.57
C ASN A 25 11.56 -37.77 -7.52
N ARG A 26 12.03 -37.84 -6.27
CA ARG A 26 11.44 -37.24 -5.10
C ARG A 26 10.98 -35.83 -5.46
N GLU A 27 9.69 -35.63 -5.31
CA GLU A 27 9.03 -34.39 -4.91
C GLU A 27 10.02 -33.38 -4.33
N ARG A 28 10.55 -32.50 -5.18
CA ARG A 28 10.69 -31.10 -4.81
C ARG A 28 9.38 -30.46 -5.22
N SER A 29 8.37 -30.69 -4.39
CA SER A 29 7.21 -29.83 -4.28
C SER A 29 7.72 -28.42 -4.05
N ILE A 30 7.86 -27.67 -5.14
CA ILE A 30 7.75 -26.23 -5.11
C ILE A 30 6.31 -26.01 -4.67
N THR A 31 6.09 -25.92 -3.36
CA THR A 31 4.89 -25.31 -2.82
C THR A 31 4.94 -23.86 -3.28
N THR A 32 4.37 -23.61 -4.46
CA THR A 32 3.71 -22.35 -4.76
C THR A 32 2.63 -22.21 -3.71
N TYR A 33 2.96 -21.57 -2.58
CA TYR A 33 1.96 -21.04 -1.68
C TYR A 33 1.19 -20.01 -2.50
N THR A 34 0.04 -20.43 -3.02
CA THR A 34 -0.94 -19.50 -3.55
C THR A 34 -1.35 -18.56 -2.42
N TRP A 35 -1.39 -17.27 -2.74
CA TRP A 35 -1.76 -16.15 -1.86
C TRP A 35 -3.03 -16.42 -1.03
N ASP A 36 -3.90 -17.32 -1.48
CA ASP A 36 -5.18 -17.65 -0.85
C ASP A 36 -5.08 -18.28 0.55
N SER A 37 -3.94 -18.87 0.93
CA SER A 37 -3.77 -19.47 2.27
C SER A 37 -3.29 -18.51 3.36
N ILE A 38 -2.80 -17.31 2.99
CA ILE A 38 -2.33 -16.25 3.91
C ILE A 38 -3.44 -15.21 4.17
N MET A 39 -4.54 -15.24 3.40
CA MET A 39 -5.58 -14.20 3.36
C MET A 39 -6.68 -14.30 4.44
N GLN A 40 -6.58 -15.21 5.41
CA GLN A 40 -7.45 -15.16 6.59
C GLN A 40 -6.93 -14.07 7.53
N GLY A 41 -7.31 -12.81 7.29
CA GLY A 41 -6.94 -11.70 8.17
C GLY A 41 -6.39 -10.45 7.50
N ILE A 42 -6.29 -10.41 6.16
CA ILE A 42 -5.77 -9.26 5.40
C ILE A 42 -6.75 -8.90 4.29
N GLU A 43 -7.19 -7.65 4.25
CA GLU A 43 -7.99 -7.07 3.17
C GLU A 43 -7.11 -6.17 2.30
N LYS A 44 -6.86 -6.58 1.07
CA LYS A 44 -6.08 -5.78 0.13
C LYS A 44 -6.94 -4.66 -0.44
N ILE A 45 -6.46 -3.42 -0.31
CA ILE A 45 -7.17 -2.21 -0.77
C ILE A 45 -6.57 -1.71 -2.08
N HIS A 46 -5.24 -1.70 -2.19
CA HIS A 46 -4.54 -1.20 -3.37
C HIS A 46 -3.25 -1.96 -3.67
N GLN A 47 -2.80 -1.94 -4.91
CA GLN A 47 -1.48 -2.43 -5.33
C GLN A 47 -0.78 -1.41 -6.23
N ALA A 48 0.48 -1.11 -5.91
CA ALA A 48 1.37 -0.34 -6.77
C ALA A 48 2.69 -1.11 -6.93
N GLY A 49 2.96 -1.66 -8.10
CA GLY A 49 4.14 -2.50 -8.28
C GLY A 49 4.04 -3.80 -7.47
N ASP A 50 5.16 -4.14 -6.83
CA ASP A 50 5.29 -5.26 -5.89
C ASP A 50 4.81 -4.92 -4.47
N ILE A 51 4.23 -3.73 -4.27
CA ILE A 51 3.76 -3.24 -2.97
C ILE A 51 2.25 -3.34 -2.89
N SER A 52 1.76 -4.11 -1.93
CA SER A 52 0.35 -4.18 -1.55
C SER A 52 0.07 -3.26 -0.37
N TYR A 53 -1.01 -2.48 -0.46
CA TYR A 53 -1.55 -1.68 0.62
C TYR A 53 -2.83 -2.35 1.11
N ALA A 54 -2.88 -2.67 2.40
CA ALA A 54 -3.90 -3.53 2.96
C ALA A 54 -4.33 -3.09 4.36
N LEU A 55 -5.53 -3.49 4.75
CA LEU A 55 -6.04 -3.44 6.11
C LEU A 55 -5.85 -4.81 6.75
N PHE A 56 -5.28 -4.85 7.95
CA PHE A 56 -5.21 -6.08 8.75
C PHE A 56 -6.47 -6.19 9.61
N VAL A 57 -7.23 -7.28 9.40
CA VAL A 57 -8.48 -7.56 10.11
C VAL A 57 -8.32 -8.63 11.19
N SER A 58 -7.22 -9.41 11.18
CA SER A 58 -6.85 -10.32 12.29
C SER A 58 -5.45 -10.00 12.83
N SER A 59 -5.28 -10.10 14.15
CA SER A 59 -3.96 -9.99 14.79
C SER A 59 -3.04 -11.16 14.45
N GLU A 60 -3.57 -12.32 14.08
CA GLU A 60 -2.77 -13.48 13.65
C GLU A 60 -2.03 -13.21 12.34
N ALA A 61 -2.59 -12.36 11.46
CA ALA A 61 -1.96 -11.98 10.21
C ALA A 61 -0.58 -11.30 10.42
N VAL A 62 -0.37 -10.66 11.57
CA VAL A 62 0.90 -10.02 11.94
C VAL A 62 2.03 -11.05 12.15
N ASP A 63 1.70 -12.28 12.52
CA ASP A 63 2.71 -13.30 12.80
C ASP A 63 3.50 -13.69 11.55
N TYR A 64 2.86 -13.60 10.37
CA TYR A 64 3.44 -13.88 9.06
C TYR A 64 4.29 -12.73 8.50
N LEU A 65 4.20 -11.53 9.08
CA LEU A 65 4.98 -10.39 8.59
C LEU A 65 6.47 -10.56 8.92
N TYR A 66 7.28 -10.32 7.90
CA TYR A 66 8.70 -10.06 8.07
C TYR A 66 8.92 -8.57 8.40
N ILE A 67 9.37 -8.30 9.62
CA ILE A 67 9.59 -6.94 10.14
C ILE A 67 11.08 -6.77 10.42
N GLU A 68 11.74 -5.94 9.62
CA GLU A 68 13.14 -5.55 9.84
C GLU A 68 13.21 -4.42 10.88
N ILE A 69 13.93 -4.67 11.98
CA ILE A 69 14.15 -3.68 13.03
C ILE A 69 15.49 -2.99 12.76
N GLY A 70 15.45 -1.67 12.68
CA GLY A 70 16.63 -0.86 12.41
C GLY A 70 17.53 -0.78 13.63
N THR A 71 18.83 -0.92 13.41
CA THR A 71 19.89 -0.71 14.41
C THR A 71 20.83 0.41 13.93
N ALA A 72 21.93 0.67 14.63
CA ALA A 72 22.89 1.69 14.21
C ALA A 72 23.46 1.44 12.79
N ASP A 73 23.64 0.16 12.44
CA ASP A 73 24.28 -0.25 11.19
C ASP A 73 23.32 -0.93 10.20
N GLN A 74 22.03 -1.01 10.54
CA GLN A 74 21.03 -1.71 9.74
C GLN A 74 19.78 -0.86 9.56
N GLU A 75 19.34 -0.72 8.31
CA GLU A 75 18.08 -0.09 7.95
C GLU A 75 16.89 -0.90 8.48
N GLY A 76 15.82 -0.22 8.88
CA GLY A 76 14.64 -0.86 9.44
C GLY A 76 13.68 0.11 10.11
N PHE A 77 12.64 -0.44 10.71
CA PHE A 77 11.78 0.30 11.63
C PHE A 77 12.52 0.51 12.95
N SER A 78 12.56 1.74 13.44
CA SER A 78 13.35 2.07 14.63
C SER A 78 12.64 3.00 15.59
N TYR A 79 11.70 3.80 15.11
CA TYR A 79 11.10 4.86 15.92
C TYR A 79 10.39 4.32 17.17
N PHE A 80 9.45 3.37 17.03
CA PHE A 80 8.69 2.86 18.19
C PHE A 80 9.53 2.00 19.12
N HIS A 81 10.48 1.26 18.55
CA HIS A 81 11.41 0.46 19.33
C HIS A 81 12.32 1.34 20.19
N GLN A 82 12.92 2.37 19.60
CA GLN A 82 13.85 3.27 20.32
C GLN A 82 13.13 4.20 21.29
N LYS A 83 11.99 4.77 20.90
CA LYS A 83 11.28 5.78 21.70
C LYS A 83 10.45 5.18 22.84
N PHE A 84 9.91 3.97 22.66
CA PHE A 84 8.98 3.37 23.62
C PHE A 84 9.40 1.97 24.10
N GLY A 85 10.53 1.44 23.64
CA GLY A 85 10.98 0.09 24.00
C GLY A 85 10.03 -1.02 23.50
N MET A 86 9.14 -0.70 22.56
CA MET A 86 8.04 -1.60 22.20
C MET A 86 8.40 -2.48 21.00
N PRO A 87 8.25 -3.82 21.10
CA PRO A 87 8.38 -4.70 19.94
C PRO A 87 7.28 -4.42 18.91
N TYR A 88 7.64 -4.31 17.62
CA TYR A 88 6.66 -3.99 16.57
C TYR A 88 5.57 -5.05 16.43
N LYS A 89 5.90 -6.34 16.45
CA LYS A 89 4.87 -7.40 16.42
C LYS A 89 3.85 -7.22 17.53
N PHE A 90 4.30 -6.92 18.75
CA PHE A 90 3.42 -6.65 19.88
C PHE A 90 2.54 -5.40 19.64
N LEU A 91 3.15 -4.29 19.22
CA LEU A 91 2.44 -3.04 18.90
C LEU A 91 1.32 -3.29 17.87
N LEU A 92 1.64 -3.96 16.77
CA LEU A 92 0.72 -4.19 15.66
C LEU A 92 -0.43 -5.12 16.07
N LYS A 93 -0.13 -6.25 16.72
CA LYS A 93 -1.17 -7.19 17.23
C LYS A 93 -2.11 -6.50 18.21
N LYS A 94 -1.56 -5.81 19.21
CA LYS A 94 -2.35 -5.10 20.22
C LYS A 94 -3.23 -4.02 19.64
N SER A 95 -2.83 -3.42 18.52
CA SER A 95 -3.63 -2.40 17.85
C SER A 95 -4.92 -2.98 17.30
N ILE A 96 -4.83 -4.12 16.60
CA ILE A 96 -6.01 -4.82 16.07
C ILE A 96 -6.89 -5.33 17.21
N GLU A 97 -6.29 -5.95 18.23
CA GLU A 97 -7.00 -6.46 19.42
C GLU A 97 -7.73 -5.35 20.20
N SER A 98 -7.24 -4.11 20.13
CA SER A 98 -7.86 -2.94 20.75
C SER A 98 -8.88 -2.25 19.85
N GLY A 99 -9.22 -2.83 18.70
CA GLY A 99 -10.19 -2.28 17.75
C GLY A 99 -9.66 -1.12 16.90
N HIS A 100 -8.34 -0.92 16.81
CA HIS A 100 -7.77 0.06 15.89
C HIS A 100 -7.71 -0.52 14.47
N PHE A 101 -7.91 0.34 13.47
CA PHE A 101 -7.64 0.02 12.09
C PHE A 101 -6.13 0.04 11.85
N LEU A 102 -5.57 -1.09 11.41
CA LEU A 102 -4.17 -1.21 11.06
C LEU A 102 -4.01 -1.33 9.55
N PHE A 103 -3.62 -0.23 8.91
CA PHE A 103 -3.23 -0.24 7.51
C PHE A 103 -1.73 -0.50 7.39
N VAL A 104 -1.35 -1.31 6.41
CA VAL A 104 0.04 -1.69 6.15
C VAL A 104 0.37 -1.56 4.68
N SER A 105 1.65 -1.32 4.40
CA SER A 105 2.24 -1.55 3.09
C SER A 105 3.22 -2.72 3.19
N ILE A 106 3.04 -3.70 2.31
CA ILE A 106 3.78 -4.96 2.27
C ILE A 106 4.43 -5.10 0.89
N SER A 107 5.75 -5.23 0.85
CA SER A 107 6.46 -5.68 -0.36
C SER A 107 6.58 -7.20 -0.35
N GLY A 108 6.90 -7.81 -1.50
CA GLY A 108 7.06 -9.27 -1.64
C GLY A 108 7.82 -9.97 -0.50
N LYS A 109 7.64 -11.29 -0.37
CA LYS A 109 8.07 -12.08 0.81
C LYS A 109 7.51 -11.56 2.14
N ASP A 110 6.31 -10.98 2.11
CA ASP A 110 5.58 -10.53 3.30
C ASP A 110 6.35 -9.52 4.16
N LYS A 111 7.24 -8.75 3.53
CA LYS A 111 8.05 -7.74 4.20
C LYS A 111 7.21 -6.50 4.46
N LEU A 112 7.06 -6.15 5.73
CA LEU A 112 6.44 -4.89 6.14
C LEU A 112 7.35 -3.72 5.74
N ILE A 113 6.81 -2.75 5.00
CA ILE A 113 7.55 -1.54 4.59
C ILE A 113 6.93 -0.25 5.14
N GLY A 114 5.70 -0.31 5.63
CA GLY A 114 5.09 0.78 6.38
C GLY A 114 3.80 0.37 7.09
N PHE A 115 3.40 1.13 8.09
CA PHE A 115 2.11 0.94 8.76
C PHE A 115 1.52 2.28 9.24
N ALA A 116 0.19 2.31 9.36
CA ALA A 116 -0.57 3.42 9.90
C ALA A 116 -1.72 2.89 10.78
N ARG A 117 -1.86 3.44 11.99
CA ARG A 117 -2.85 3.00 12.98
C ARG A 117 -3.87 4.08 13.25
N PHE A 118 -5.15 3.75 13.10
CA PHE A 118 -6.24 4.68 13.35
C PHE A 118 -7.18 4.14 14.44
N GLU A 119 -7.55 5.02 15.35
CA GLU A 119 -8.61 4.78 16.32
C GLU A 119 -9.87 5.52 15.87
N LYS A 120 -11.02 4.86 15.89
CA LYS A 120 -12.31 5.51 15.66
C LYS A 120 -12.75 6.19 16.95
N LEU A 121 -12.88 7.51 16.94
CA LEU A 121 -13.28 8.31 18.09
C LEU A 121 -14.79 8.54 18.14
N GLU A 122 -15.40 8.78 16.99
CA GLU A 122 -16.83 9.08 16.88
C GLU A 122 -17.40 8.38 15.66
N GLU A 123 -18.59 7.81 15.81
CA GLU A 123 -19.31 7.17 14.72
C GLU A 123 -20.01 8.20 13.84
N HIS A 124 -20.28 7.80 12.60
CA HIS A 124 -21.18 8.52 11.72
C HIS A 124 -22.55 8.67 12.38
N ILE A 125 -23.07 9.89 12.44
CA ILE A 125 -24.42 10.15 12.96
C ILE A 125 -25.23 10.82 11.87
N ASP A 126 -26.19 10.08 11.33
CA ASP A 126 -27.30 10.65 10.57
C ASP A 126 -28.31 11.24 11.54
N LYS A 127 -28.56 12.56 11.43
CA LYS A 127 -29.68 13.19 12.15
C LYS A 127 -30.79 13.54 11.17
N GLU A 128 -31.97 13.00 11.42
CA GLU A 128 -33.19 13.46 10.77
C GLU A 128 -33.78 14.60 11.61
N ILE A 129 -33.85 15.81 11.05
CA ILE A 129 -34.48 16.96 11.72
C ILE A 129 -35.66 17.41 10.86
N LYS A 130 -36.88 17.21 11.39
CA LYS A 130 -38.15 17.71 10.83
C LYS A 130 -38.45 17.25 9.38
N GLY A 131 -38.31 15.95 9.09
CA GLY A 131 -38.67 15.37 7.79
C GLY A 131 -37.82 15.82 6.60
N LYS A 132 -36.67 16.45 6.88
CA LYS A 132 -35.59 16.70 5.93
C LYS A 132 -34.32 16.09 6.53
N MET A 133 -33.69 15.14 5.82
CA MET A 133 -32.37 14.62 6.19
C MET A 133 -31.41 15.81 6.27
N ASN A 134 -30.90 16.11 7.47
CA ASN A 134 -30.19 17.35 7.77
C ASN A 134 -28.96 17.06 8.64
N VAL A 135 -27.79 17.42 8.10
CA VAL A 135 -26.46 17.35 8.74
C VAL A 135 -25.95 15.92 8.92
N VAL A 136 -25.17 15.50 7.92
CA VAL A 136 -24.34 14.29 7.95
C VAL A 136 -23.06 14.62 8.72
N GLN A 137 -22.87 14.05 9.92
CA GLN A 137 -21.59 14.18 10.62
C GLN A 137 -20.70 12.97 10.27
N PRO A 138 -19.64 13.15 9.46
CA PRO A 138 -18.75 12.05 9.10
C PRO A 138 -18.00 11.53 10.33
N SER A 139 -17.69 10.23 10.33
CA SER A 139 -16.92 9.56 11.39
C SER A 139 -15.62 10.32 11.68
N LEU A 140 -15.19 10.29 12.95
CA LEU A 140 -13.94 10.90 13.38
C LEU A 140 -12.92 9.81 13.72
N PHE A 141 -11.74 9.91 13.12
CA PHE A 141 -10.63 8.99 13.36
C PHE A 141 -9.41 9.75 13.88
N LEU A 142 -8.62 9.10 14.73
CA LEU A 142 -7.34 9.59 15.23
C LEU A 142 -6.21 8.71 14.72
N LEU A 143 -5.30 9.30 13.95
CA LEU A 143 -4.05 8.66 13.58
C LEU A 143 -3.15 8.57 14.81
N ARG A 144 -3.04 7.37 15.39
CA ARG A 144 -2.23 7.10 16.59
C ARG A 144 -0.75 6.95 16.28
N SER A 145 -0.41 6.45 15.09
CA SER A 145 0.97 6.31 14.65
C SER A 145 1.05 6.00 13.18
N MET A 146 2.15 6.39 12.57
CA MET A 146 2.51 5.98 11.22
C MET A 146 4.03 5.89 11.14
N GLU A 147 4.55 4.85 10.49
CA GLU A 147 5.98 4.74 10.18
C GLU A 147 6.19 4.08 8.83
N VAL A 148 7.25 4.50 8.14
CA VAL A 148 7.75 3.88 6.92
C VAL A 148 9.18 3.43 7.20
N HIS A 149 9.47 2.20 6.80
CA HIS A 149 10.79 1.58 6.86
C HIS A 149 11.84 2.51 6.24
N SER A 150 13.01 2.66 6.87
CA SER A 150 13.98 3.70 6.49
C SER A 150 14.40 3.66 5.02
N SER A 151 14.65 2.47 4.47
CA SER A 151 14.99 2.24 3.05
C SER A 151 13.93 2.70 2.04
N PHE A 152 12.68 2.86 2.48
CA PHE A 152 11.53 3.19 1.62
C PHE A 152 11.01 4.63 1.88
N ARG A 153 11.70 5.40 2.72
CA ARG A 153 11.38 6.81 2.95
C ARG A 153 11.69 7.61 1.69
N ASN A 154 10.96 8.72 1.51
CA ASN A 154 11.07 9.62 0.36
C ASN A 154 10.66 9.03 -1.01
N CYS A 155 10.24 7.75 -1.08
CA CYS A 155 9.73 7.12 -2.30
C CYS A 155 8.20 7.26 -2.50
N GLY A 156 7.52 8.01 -1.62
CA GLY A 156 6.07 8.22 -1.71
C GLY A 156 5.21 7.18 -0.99
N ILE A 157 5.78 6.10 -0.46
CA ILE A 157 5.06 5.03 0.29
C ILE A 157 4.18 5.60 1.39
N GLY A 158 4.70 6.54 2.19
CA GLY A 158 3.91 7.16 3.26
C GLY A 158 2.70 7.95 2.75
N ARG A 159 2.78 8.55 1.55
CA ARG A 159 1.64 9.26 0.96
C ARG A 159 0.58 8.27 0.50
N VAL A 160 0.99 7.21 -0.22
CA VAL A 160 0.07 6.20 -0.74
C VAL A 160 -0.58 5.42 0.41
N LEU A 161 0.19 5.00 1.40
CA LEU A 161 -0.33 4.32 2.59
C LEU A 161 -1.38 5.16 3.30
N PHE A 162 -1.08 6.43 3.57
CA PHE A 162 -2.01 7.32 4.24
C PHE A 162 -3.25 7.59 3.38
N SER A 163 -3.09 7.88 2.08
CA SER A 163 -4.22 8.15 1.20
C SER A 163 -5.12 6.94 0.99
N THR A 164 -4.54 5.74 0.91
CA THR A 164 -5.30 4.47 0.88
C THR A 164 -6.16 4.34 2.12
N ALA A 165 -5.56 4.57 3.29
CA ALA A 165 -6.25 4.45 4.57
C ALA A 165 -7.42 5.44 4.68
N VAL A 166 -7.21 6.72 4.35
CA VAL A 166 -8.29 7.72 4.48
C VAL A 166 -9.36 7.61 3.40
N TYR A 167 -9.02 7.10 2.22
CA TYR A 167 -9.98 6.75 1.18
C TYR A 167 -10.91 5.61 1.65
N TYR A 168 -10.35 4.61 2.33
CA TYR A 168 -11.10 3.51 2.93
C TYR A 168 -11.98 3.97 4.11
N LEU A 169 -11.43 4.78 5.03
CA LEU A 169 -12.12 5.18 6.26
C LEU A 169 -13.28 6.18 6.04
N GLN A 170 -13.24 6.97 4.97
CA GLN A 170 -14.30 7.93 4.59
C GLN A 170 -14.75 8.85 5.74
N GLY A 171 -13.80 9.47 6.45
CA GLY A 171 -14.10 10.33 7.59
C GLY A 171 -13.10 11.46 7.83
N ASN A 172 -13.32 12.22 8.89
CA ASN A 172 -12.38 13.21 9.40
C ASN A 172 -11.20 12.50 10.06
N VAL A 173 -9.98 12.97 9.82
CA VAL A 173 -8.79 12.41 10.47
C VAL A 173 -8.07 13.46 11.30
N LEU A 174 -7.86 13.15 12.57
CA LEU A 174 -7.03 13.89 13.50
C LEU A 174 -5.64 13.27 13.61
N THR A 175 -4.65 14.10 13.88
CA THR A 175 -3.30 13.64 14.25
C THR A 175 -2.61 14.66 15.16
N VAL A 176 -1.71 14.17 16.01
CA VAL A 176 -0.78 14.99 16.78
C VAL A 176 0.63 14.63 16.32
N PRO A 177 1.26 15.46 15.47
CA PRO A 177 2.64 15.22 15.06
C PRO A 177 3.56 15.29 16.26
N ASP A 178 4.46 14.32 16.37
CA ASP A 178 5.37 14.17 17.49
C ASP A 178 6.70 14.93 17.31
N ASN A 179 6.98 15.38 16.09
CA ASN A 179 8.17 16.14 15.72
C ASN A 179 7.89 17.08 14.52
N LYS A 180 8.85 17.97 14.22
CA LYS A 180 8.71 19.00 13.20
C LYS A 180 8.67 18.42 11.79
N GLU A 181 9.38 17.33 11.54
CA GLU A 181 9.42 16.62 10.26
C GLU A 181 8.05 16.01 9.95
N ALA A 182 7.44 15.33 10.93
CA ALA A 182 6.09 14.80 10.86
C ALA A 182 5.07 15.92 10.67
N ALA A 183 5.17 17.02 11.43
CA ALA A 183 4.28 18.17 11.28
C ALA A 183 4.35 18.76 9.87
N ASN A 184 5.56 18.90 9.31
CA ASN A 184 5.76 19.34 7.94
C ASN A 184 5.18 18.36 6.92
N PHE A 185 5.33 17.06 7.14
CA PHE A 185 4.74 16.04 6.29
C PHE A 185 3.21 16.15 6.26
N PHE A 186 2.54 16.19 7.43
CA PHE A 186 1.08 16.31 7.50
C PHE A 186 0.57 17.62 6.89
N LYS A 187 1.15 18.76 7.27
CA LYS A 187 0.70 20.08 6.77
C LYS A 187 0.99 20.27 5.29
N LYS A 188 2.24 20.06 4.86
CA LYS A 188 2.71 20.45 3.52
C LYS A 188 2.51 19.36 2.48
N LYS A 189 2.49 18.08 2.86
CA LYS A 189 2.40 16.95 1.91
C LYS A 189 1.04 16.27 1.89
N LEU A 190 0.33 16.24 3.02
CA LEU A 190 -1.00 15.63 3.13
C LEU A 190 -2.14 16.65 3.27
N GLY A 191 -1.81 17.95 3.40
CA GLY A 191 -2.80 19.03 3.39
C GLY A 191 -3.62 19.15 4.67
N PHE A 192 -3.11 18.64 5.80
CA PHE A 192 -3.72 18.86 7.11
C PHE A 192 -3.67 20.35 7.49
N THR A 193 -4.71 20.80 8.18
CA THR A 193 -4.80 22.14 8.75
C THR A 193 -4.88 22.06 10.26
N GLU A 194 -4.49 23.13 10.95
CA GLU A 194 -4.78 23.24 12.38
C GLU A 194 -6.30 23.40 12.57
N ILE A 195 -6.82 22.87 13.68
CA ILE A 195 -8.20 23.14 14.07
C ILE A 195 -8.26 24.60 14.53
N THR A 196 -8.72 25.47 13.63
CA THR A 196 -9.08 26.85 13.94
C THR A 196 -10.59 26.96 14.15
N ASP A 197 -11.01 28.06 14.79
CA ASP A 197 -12.34 28.33 15.40
C ASP A 197 -13.58 28.06 14.56
N THR A 198 -13.44 27.76 13.26
CA THR A 198 -14.53 27.67 12.29
C THR A 198 -15.13 26.28 12.12
N VAL A 199 -14.60 25.23 12.78
CA VAL A 199 -15.11 23.85 12.66
C VAL A 199 -15.78 23.37 13.96
N GLY A 200 -16.88 24.02 14.36
CA GLY A 200 -17.84 23.51 15.34
C GLY A 200 -17.28 23.03 16.71
N ILE A 201 -17.96 22.06 17.30
CA ILE A 201 -17.79 21.54 18.69
C ILE A 201 -16.39 20.93 18.93
N TYR A 202 -15.57 20.71 17.88
CA TYR A 202 -14.28 20.03 17.99
C TYR A 202 -13.19 20.86 18.68
N LYS A 203 -13.28 22.20 18.68
CA LYS A 203 -12.20 23.07 19.22
C LYS A 203 -11.87 22.78 20.68
N GLN A 204 -12.87 22.66 21.56
CA GLN A 204 -12.61 22.46 22.99
C GLN A 204 -11.98 21.09 23.32
N LYS A 205 -12.24 20.07 22.50
CA LYS A 205 -11.81 18.68 22.77
C LYS A 205 -10.48 18.33 22.10
N TYR A 206 -10.17 18.96 20.97
CA TYR A 206 -9.02 18.59 20.13
C TYR A 206 -8.10 19.78 19.80
N GLU A 207 -8.06 20.80 20.66
CA GLU A 207 -7.10 21.89 20.53
C GLU A 207 -5.65 21.35 20.37
N GLY A 208 -4.87 22.01 19.51
CA GLY A 208 -3.50 21.59 19.17
C GLY A 208 -3.39 20.40 18.20
N HIS A 209 -4.50 19.75 17.81
CA HIS A 209 -4.48 18.70 16.79
C HIS A 209 -4.47 19.28 15.38
N LEU A 210 -3.92 18.52 14.46
CA LEU A 210 -4.13 18.73 13.03
C LEU A 210 -5.32 17.92 12.56
N ILE A 211 -6.12 18.49 11.66
CA ILE A 211 -7.26 17.83 11.04
C ILE A 211 -7.11 17.77 9.52
N LEU A 212 -7.50 16.62 8.95
CA LEU A 212 -7.82 16.46 7.55
C LEU A 212 -9.32 16.21 7.45
N PRO A 213 -10.12 17.25 7.09
CA PRO A 213 -11.57 17.14 7.10
C PRO A 213 -12.07 16.31 5.91
N TYR A 214 -13.19 15.63 6.10
CA TYR A 214 -14.02 15.12 5.01
C TYR A 214 -14.73 16.30 4.31
N PRO A 215 -14.81 16.34 2.97
CA PRO A 215 -14.42 15.31 2.00
C PRO A 215 -12.96 15.35 1.53
N LYS A 216 -12.15 16.33 1.98
CA LYS A 216 -10.75 16.50 1.56
C LYS A 216 -9.89 15.25 1.82
N ALA A 217 -10.18 14.52 2.89
CA ALA A 217 -9.54 13.24 3.20
C ALA A 217 -9.70 12.22 2.05
N VAL A 218 -10.90 12.13 1.47
CA VAL A 218 -11.18 11.20 0.36
C VAL A 218 -10.58 11.69 -0.95
N THR A 219 -10.62 13.00 -1.21
CA THR A 219 -10.05 13.57 -2.45
C THR A 219 -8.52 13.51 -2.48
N LEU A 220 -7.85 13.35 -1.34
CA LEU A 220 -6.40 13.23 -1.26
C LEU A 220 -5.84 12.12 -2.16
N TRP A 221 -6.55 10.98 -2.26
CA TRP A 221 -6.16 9.90 -3.17
C TRP A 221 -6.05 10.39 -4.61
N HIS A 222 -7.11 11.02 -5.13
CA HIS A 222 -7.15 11.56 -6.50
C HIS A 222 -6.13 12.67 -6.72
N GLU A 223 -5.87 13.51 -5.72
CA GLU A 223 -4.82 14.52 -5.79
C GLU A 223 -3.43 13.90 -5.97
N ILE A 224 -3.13 12.82 -5.25
CA ILE A 224 -1.85 12.12 -5.38
C ILE A 224 -1.81 11.34 -6.70
N ALA A 225 -2.90 10.69 -7.11
CA ALA A 225 -3.02 10.03 -8.42
C ALA A 225 -2.73 11.00 -9.57
N SER A 226 -3.27 12.22 -9.50
CA SER A 226 -3.05 13.27 -10.50
C SER A 226 -1.60 13.78 -10.52
N LYS A 227 -1.01 14.03 -9.35
CA LYS A 227 0.34 14.61 -9.24
C LYS A 227 1.47 13.59 -9.43
N TYR A 228 1.25 12.36 -9.00
CA TYR A 228 2.27 11.31 -8.92
C TYR A 228 1.74 9.95 -9.39
N PRO A 229 1.22 9.85 -10.63
CA PRO A 229 0.54 8.66 -11.11
C PRO A 229 1.43 7.41 -11.13
N ARG A 230 2.73 7.55 -11.40
CA ARG A 230 3.69 6.43 -11.36
C ARG A 230 3.88 5.81 -9.98
N ILE A 231 3.63 6.56 -8.91
CA ILE A 231 3.75 6.03 -7.54
C ILE A 231 2.53 5.15 -7.22
N LEU A 232 1.36 5.49 -7.75
CA LEU A 232 0.12 4.75 -7.49
C LEU A 232 -0.11 3.61 -8.49
N TYR A 233 0.21 3.84 -9.77
CA TYR A 233 -0.11 2.94 -10.88
C TYR A 233 1.10 2.73 -11.80
N PRO A 234 2.26 2.29 -11.29
CA PRO A 234 3.49 2.22 -12.09
C PRO A 234 3.29 1.39 -13.37
N GLU A 235 2.67 0.21 -13.28
CA GLU A 235 2.48 -0.68 -14.43
C GLU A 235 1.52 -0.10 -15.47
N LEU A 236 0.45 0.56 -15.02
CA LEU A 236 -0.53 1.19 -15.91
C LEU A 236 0.12 2.35 -16.66
N ILE A 237 0.88 3.20 -15.97
CA ILE A 237 1.52 4.37 -16.57
C ILE A 237 2.62 3.96 -17.53
N ASP A 238 3.45 3.00 -17.15
CA ASP A 238 4.53 2.51 -18.02
C ASP A 238 3.95 1.87 -19.29
N LEU A 239 2.85 1.12 -19.18
CA LEU A 239 2.19 0.53 -20.34
C LEU A 239 1.50 1.58 -21.21
N TYR A 240 0.77 2.51 -20.60
CA TYR A 240 0.11 3.63 -21.30
C TYR A 240 1.12 4.45 -22.12
N GLU A 241 2.25 4.85 -21.52
CA GLU A 241 3.26 5.64 -22.23
C GLU A 241 3.94 4.85 -23.35
N SER A 242 4.21 3.56 -23.12
CA SER A 242 4.79 2.67 -24.13
C SER A 242 3.86 2.54 -25.34
N LEU A 243 2.57 2.31 -25.09
CA LEU A 243 1.54 2.20 -26.12
C LEU A 243 1.38 3.52 -26.88
N LYS A 244 1.36 4.66 -26.17
CA LYS A 244 1.20 6.00 -26.76
C LYS A 244 2.38 6.32 -27.68
N PHE A 245 3.59 5.99 -27.23
CA PHE A 245 4.80 6.17 -28.03
C PHE A 245 4.77 5.30 -29.30
N ARG A 246 4.38 4.02 -29.19
CA ARG A 246 4.28 3.13 -30.36
C ARG A 246 3.23 3.60 -31.36
N HIS A 247 2.07 4.01 -30.87
CA HIS A 247 0.97 4.52 -31.68
C HIS A 247 1.41 5.77 -32.47
N ASN A 248 2.01 6.74 -31.78
CA ASN A 248 2.52 7.97 -32.41
C ASN A 248 3.62 7.72 -33.45
N MET A 249 4.38 6.63 -33.29
CA MET A 249 5.44 6.24 -34.22
C MET A 249 4.94 5.34 -35.36
N GLY A 250 3.64 5.03 -35.42
CA GLY A 250 3.07 4.08 -36.39
C GLY A 250 3.64 2.65 -36.23
N LYS A 251 4.14 2.31 -35.04
CA LYS A 251 4.68 0.97 -34.75
C LYS A 251 3.56 0.00 -34.44
N ALA A 252 3.76 -1.27 -34.81
CA ALA A 252 2.84 -2.34 -34.46
C ALA A 252 2.66 -2.45 -32.94
N ILE A 253 1.41 -2.59 -32.51
CA ILE A 253 1.02 -2.77 -31.11
C ILE A 253 0.44 -4.18 -30.96
N PRO A 254 1.06 -5.07 -30.15
CA PRO A 254 0.52 -6.40 -29.91
C PRO A 254 -0.84 -6.36 -29.21
N CYS A 255 -1.79 -7.20 -29.63
CA CYS A 255 -3.09 -7.30 -28.98
C CYS A 255 -2.98 -7.61 -27.47
N ASN A 256 -1.99 -8.41 -27.09
CA ASN A 256 -1.72 -8.72 -25.67
C ASN A 256 -1.41 -7.47 -24.83
N ASP A 257 -0.72 -6.48 -25.39
CA ASP A 257 -0.43 -5.22 -24.69
C ASP A 257 -1.71 -4.39 -24.52
N ILE A 258 -2.62 -4.42 -25.50
CA ILE A 258 -3.94 -3.76 -25.42
C ILE A 258 -4.81 -4.41 -24.35
N TYR A 259 -4.93 -5.74 -24.35
CA TYR A 259 -5.69 -6.46 -23.33
C TYR A 259 -5.13 -6.24 -21.92
N ARG A 260 -3.80 -6.22 -21.77
CA ARG A 260 -3.16 -5.91 -20.49
C ARG A 260 -3.48 -4.49 -20.04
N PHE A 261 -3.48 -3.52 -20.96
CA PHE A 261 -3.81 -2.12 -20.65
C PHE A 261 -5.27 -1.97 -20.21
N GLU A 262 -6.20 -2.60 -20.94
CA GLU A 262 -7.62 -2.64 -20.58
C GLU A 262 -7.85 -3.24 -19.18
N ASN A 263 -7.21 -4.37 -18.88
CA ASN A 263 -7.34 -5.02 -17.58
C ASN A 263 -6.80 -4.15 -16.44
N LEU A 264 -5.64 -3.50 -16.63
CA LEU A 264 -5.06 -2.61 -15.63
C LEU A 264 -5.93 -1.36 -15.41
N LEU A 265 -6.49 -0.80 -16.50
CA LEU A 265 -7.37 0.36 -16.43
C LEU A 265 -8.66 0.03 -15.67
N ALA A 266 -9.27 -1.13 -15.96
CA ALA A 266 -10.49 -1.60 -15.29
C ALA A 266 -10.29 -1.86 -13.79
N GLN A 267 -9.10 -2.29 -13.38
CA GLN A 267 -8.76 -2.49 -11.95
C GLN A 267 -8.67 -1.19 -11.15
N CYS A 268 -8.51 -0.04 -11.82
CA CYS A 268 -8.39 1.26 -11.16
C CYS A 268 -9.74 2.01 -11.01
N ASN A 269 -10.87 1.31 -11.17
CA ASN A 269 -12.22 1.89 -11.26
C ASN A 269 -12.49 2.93 -10.16
N GLY A 270 -12.70 4.18 -10.57
CA GLY A 270 -13.00 5.30 -9.65
C GLY A 270 -11.84 5.73 -8.75
N MET A 271 -10.62 5.26 -8.99
CA MET A 271 -9.41 5.61 -8.24
C MET A 271 -8.43 6.46 -9.06
N LEU A 272 -8.59 6.54 -10.38
CA LEU A 272 -7.81 7.44 -11.24
C LEU A 272 -8.27 8.90 -11.07
N ALA A 273 -7.44 9.83 -11.54
CA ALA A 273 -7.88 11.20 -11.74
C ALA A 273 -8.70 11.27 -13.03
N ASN A 274 -9.87 11.94 -13.02
CA ASN A 274 -10.80 11.99 -14.15
C ASN A 274 -10.13 12.34 -15.50
N VAL A 275 -9.18 13.28 -15.49
CA VAL A 275 -8.45 13.70 -16.71
C VAL A 275 -7.63 12.53 -17.29
N MET A 276 -6.94 11.77 -16.43
CA MET A 276 -6.16 10.62 -16.86
C MET A 276 -7.05 9.49 -17.32
N GLU A 277 -8.13 9.22 -16.58
CA GLU A 277 -9.09 8.18 -16.92
C GLU A 277 -9.69 8.44 -18.30
N ASN A 278 -10.15 9.65 -18.57
CA ASN A 278 -10.71 10.03 -19.87
C ASN A 278 -9.69 9.89 -21.02
N ASP A 279 -8.43 10.31 -20.78
CA ASP A 279 -7.37 10.22 -21.78
C ASP A 279 -7.00 8.76 -22.09
N MET A 280 -6.90 7.92 -21.06
CA MET A 280 -6.61 6.49 -21.20
C MET A 280 -7.75 5.73 -21.91
N HIS A 281 -9.00 6.06 -21.60
CA HIS A 281 -10.17 5.49 -22.29
C HIS A 281 -10.21 5.90 -23.76
N ARG A 282 -9.94 7.17 -24.08
CA ARG A 282 -9.85 7.64 -25.48
C ARG A 282 -8.78 6.86 -26.24
N MET A 283 -7.60 6.73 -25.65
CA MET A 283 -6.51 5.99 -26.28
C MET A 283 -6.86 4.50 -26.47
N LEU A 284 -7.54 3.87 -25.51
CA LEU A 284 -7.99 2.49 -25.66
C LEU A 284 -8.97 2.32 -26.84
N ILE A 285 -9.83 3.31 -27.10
CA ILE A 285 -10.73 3.34 -28.26
C ILE A 285 -9.93 3.47 -29.56
N GLU A 286 -8.91 4.32 -29.60
CA GLU A 286 -8.06 4.53 -30.78
C GLU A 286 -7.19 3.32 -31.14
N LEU A 287 -6.88 2.47 -30.16
CA LEU A 287 -6.08 1.26 -30.36
C LEU A 287 -6.89 0.03 -30.82
N ARG A 288 -8.22 0.11 -30.81
CA ARG A 288 -9.14 -0.95 -31.25
C ARG A 288 -9.58 -0.74 -32.68
#